data_AF-A0A6P9EA17-F1
#
_entry.id   AF-A0A6P9EA17-F1
#
_cell.length_a   1.000
_cell.length_b   1.000
_cell.length_c   1.000
_cell.angle_alpha   90.00
_cell.angle_beta   90.00
_cell.angle_gamma   90.00
#
_symmetry.space_group_name_H-M   'P 1'
#
loop_
_entity.id
_entity.type
_entity.pdbx_description
1 polymer ?
#
loop_
_entity_poly.entity_id
_entity_poly.type
_entity_poly.pdbx_seq_one_letter_code
_entity_poly.pdbx_strand_id
1 'polypeptide(L)'
;MQRSPANLSKNFARKFLNPGGRNPIRTIPSPSCAVFLNHRGDDTRKTLAGLLYDHLFRLRLRPFLDSRNMKPGDKLFDQIDIAIRNCKVGVAVFSPRYCESKFCLYELALIMESKKRVIPIFWDVKPSQLLVKDNGTCSVEELQRFSLALEEVKYTVGLAFDSSTGDWSEFLRRASHAIIENLLELERRAWLVILESINAHEDDVNAFFAGFDAFVFTSSADGTIKVWRRELQNQALPGSGFVETGKCDDSVSRKQIVSRCIMQILRCAGEILGMQEEVE
;
A
#
# COMPACT_ATOMS: atom_id res chain seq x y z
N MET A 1 39.06 45.54 -23.73
CA MET A 1 38.82 44.60 -22.62
C MET A 1 37.55 45.02 -21.90
N GLN A 2 36.44 44.29 -22.10
CA GLN A 2 35.21 44.43 -21.32
C GLN A 2 35.27 43.49 -20.10
N ARG A 3 34.77 43.92 -18.93
CA ARG A 3 34.46 43.02 -17.81
C ARG A 3 32.99 43.21 -17.39
N SER A 4 32.34 42.06 -17.24
CA SER A 4 30.90 41.79 -17.03
C SER A 4 30.49 41.88 -15.55
N PRO A 5 29.20 42.13 -15.23
CA PRO A 5 28.71 42.23 -13.85
C PRO A 5 28.20 40.87 -13.34
N ALA A 6 28.83 40.34 -12.29
CA ALA A 6 28.30 39.21 -11.54
C ALA A 6 28.76 39.28 -10.08
N ASN A 7 27.97 39.88 -9.20
CA ASN A 7 28.11 39.74 -7.75
C ASN A 7 26.80 40.12 -7.04
N LEU A 8 25.78 39.26 -7.15
CA LEU A 8 24.63 39.28 -6.23
C LEU A 8 24.02 37.90 -5.99
N SER A 9 24.84 36.84 -5.81
CA SER A 9 24.30 35.52 -5.43
C SER A 9 25.12 34.73 -4.40
N LYS A 10 26.06 35.36 -3.68
CA LYS A 10 26.98 34.61 -2.79
C LYS A 10 26.67 34.66 -1.29
N ASN A 11 25.59 35.30 -0.85
CA ASN A 11 25.31 35.47 0.59
C ASN A 11 24.10 34.72 1.16
N PHE A 12 23.37 33.90 0.37
CA PHE A 12 22.25 33.11 0.92
C PHE A 12 22.62 31.67 1.34
N ALA A 13 23.78 31.16 0.90
CA ALA A 13 24.17 29.75 1.10
C ALA A 13 24.96 29.47 2.40
N ARG A 14 25.19 30.45 3.28
CA ARG A 14 26.02 30.26 4.49
C ARG A 14 25.26 30.09 5.80
N LYS A 15 23.92 30.11 5.81
CA LYS A 15 23.12 29.92 7.03
C LYS A 15 22.51 28.51 7.21
N PHE A 16 22.65 27.61 6.22
CA PHE A 16 22.07 26.26 6.27
C PHE A 16 23.08 25.11 6.42
N LEU A 17 24.38 25.41 6.52
CA LEU A 17 25.43 24.42 6.77
C LEU A 17 25.96 24.55 8.20
N ASN A 18 25.11 24.28 9.19
CA ASN A 18 25.54 23.96 10.54
C ASN A 18 25.22 22.47 10.79
N PRO A 19 26.21 21.57 10.85
CA PRO A 19 25.99 20.13 10.96
C PRO A 19 25.81 19.67 12.43
N GLY A 20 24.95 20.36 13.19
CA GLY A 20 24.64 20.02 14.57
C GLY A 20 23.13 20.04 14.79
N GLY A 21 22.53 18.86 14.95
CA GLY A 21 21.09 18.71 15.22
C GLY A 21 20.26 18.21 14.05
N ARG A 22 20.70 17.18 13.31
CA ARG A 22 19.77 16.35 12.53
C ARG A 22 19.01 15.48 13.53
N ASN A 23 17.79 15.90 13.90
CA ASN A 23 16.79 14.90 14.27
C ASN A 23 16.71 13.93 13.09
N PRO A 24 17.01 12.63 13.26
CA PRO A 24 16.85 11.70 12.16
C PRO A 24 15.40 11.81 11.70
N ILE A 25 15.19 12.12 10.43
CA ILE A 25 13.89 11.91 9.79
C ILE A 25 13.56 10.46 10.12
N ARG A 26 12.63 10.25 11.06
CA ARG A 26 12.13 8.92 11.37
C ARG A 26 11.56 8.41 10.05
N THR A 27 12.28 7.51 9.41
CA THR A 27 11.75 6.62 8.40
C THR A 27 10.66 5.85 9.12
N ILE A 28 9.41 6.27 8.92
CA ILE A 28 8.24 5.52 9.38
C ILE A 28 8.45 4.12 8.79
N PRO A 29 8.41 3.04 9.60
CA PRO A 29 8.49 1.70 9.06
C PRO A 29 7.35 1.58 8.06
N SER A 30 7.68 1.59 6.77
CA SER A 30 6.72 1.25 5.74
C SER A 30 6.13 -0.11 6.17
N PRO A 31 4.79 -0.31 6.14
CA PRO A 31 4.24 -1.61 6.54
C PRO A 31 4.99 -2.70 5.78
N SER A 32 5.52 -3.67 6.52
CA SER A 32 6.43 -4.69 5.99
C SER A 32 5.80 -5.50 4.85
N CYS A 33 4.47 -5.44 4.73
CA CYS A 33 3.66 -6.08 3.72
C CYS A 33 2.47 -5.18 3.37
N ALA A 34 2.16 -5.00 2.09
CA ALA A 34 0.89 -4.39 1.65
C ALA A 34 -0.13 -5.46 1.23
N VAL A 35 0.33 -6.60 0.69
CA VAL A 35 -0.49 -7.69 0.17
C VAL A 35 -0.12 -9.01 0.84
N PHE A 36 -1.03 -9.62 1.59
CA PHE A 36 -0.79 -10.94 2.19
C PHE A 36 -1.35 -12.05 1.29
N LEU A 37 -0.53 -13.03 0.91
CA LEU A 37 -0.95 -14.19 0.13
C LEU A 37 -1.23 -15.37 1.06
N ASN A 38 -2.51 -15.68 1.25
CA ASN A 38 -2.98 -16.83 2.01
C ASN A 38 -3.28 -17.98 1.03
N HIS A 39 -2.60 -19.11 1.19
CA HIS A 39 -2.65 -20.19 0.21
C HIS A 39 -2.33 -21.56 0.82
N ARG A 40 -2.66 -22.63 0.10
CA ARG A 40 -2.13 -23.96 0.42
C ARG A 40 -0.77 -24.16 -0.26
N GLY A 41 0.30 -24.15 0.54
CA GLY A 41 1.68 -24.38 0.11
C GLY A 41 1.84 -25.59 -0.81
N ASP A 42 1.31 -26.74 -0.40
CA ASP A 42 1.45 -28.00 -1.13
C ASP A 42 0.81 -27.98 -2.53
N ASP A 43 -0.22 -27.16 -2.73
CA ASP A 43 -0.96 -27.09 -3.98
C ASP A 43 -0.40 -26.01 -4.92
N THR A 44 -0.04 -24.85 -4.36
CA THR A 44 0.10 -23.61 -5.16
C THR A 44 1.45 -22.91 -5.04
N ARG A 45 2.36 -23.35 -4.14
CA ARG A 45 3.64 -22.67 -3.89
C ARG A 45 4.53 -22.54 -5.13
N LYS A 46 4.64 -23.61 -5.91
CA LYS A 46 5.48 -23.65 -7.13
C LYS A 46 4.74 -23.23 -8.40
N THR A 47 3.45 -22.93 -8.28
CA THR A 47 2.57 -22.60 -9.39
C THR A 47 2.00 -21.19 -9.18
N LEU A 48 0.69 -21.07 -8.94
CA LEU A 48 0.00 -19.80 -8.89
C LEU A 48 0.54 -18.83 -7.83
N ALA A 49 0.67 -19.27 -6.57
CA ALA A 49 1.03 -18.36 -5.48
C ALA A 49 2.45 -17.80 -5.65
N GLY A 50 3.38 -18.65 -6.10
CA GLY A 50 4.76 -18.24 -6.40
C GLY A 50 4.82 -17.24 -7.57
N LEU A 51 4.11 -17.52 -8.68
CA LEU A 51 4.08 -16.64 -9.84
C LEU A 51 3.44 -15.29 -9.53
N LEU A 52 2.32 -15.28 -8.79
CA LEU A 52 1.66 -14.07 -8.35
C LEU A 52 2.56 -13.26 -7.43
N TYR A 53 3.24 -13.91 -6.47
CA TYR A 53 4.23 -13.26 -5.61
C TYR A 53 5.32 -12.57 -6.43
N ASP A 54 5.97 -13.29 -7.34
CA ASP A 54 7.08 -12.76 -8.14
C ASP A 54 6.63 -11.59 -9.02
N HIS A 55 5.39 -11.64 -9.53
CA HIS A 55 4.80 -10.56 -10.33
C HIS A 55 4.50 -9.32 -9.49
N LEU A 56 3.82 -9.47 -8.35
CA LEU A 56 3.52 -8.36 -7.43
C LEU A 56 4.80 -7.74 -6.85
N PHE A 57 5.82 -8.56 -6.59
CA PHE A 57 7.13 -8.10 -6.13
C PHE A 57 7.81 -7.21 -7.18
N ARG A 58 7.78 -7.62 -8.45
CA ARG A 58 8.28 -6.80 -9.58
C ARG A 58 7.55 -5.47 -9.72
N LEU A 59 6.25 -5.46 -9.41
CA LEU A 59 5.43 -4.24 -9.36
C LEU A 59 5.61 -3.42 -8.07
N ARG A 60 6.54 -3.79 -7.18
CA ARG A 60 6.82 -3.12 -5.90
C ARG A 60 5.62 -3.06 -4.94
N LEU A 61 4.69 -4.00 -5.05
CA LEU A 61 3.47 -4.06 -4.22
C LEU A 61 3.67 -4.74 -2.86
N ARG A 62 4.91 -5.00 -2.45
CA ARG A 62 5.30 -5.60 -1.16
C ARG A 62 4.43 -6.81 -0.75
N PRO A 63 4.40 -7.89 -1.56
CA PRO A 63 3.69 -9.09 -1.19
C PRO A 63 4.38 -9.81 -0.03
N PHE A 64 3.60 -10.49 0.80
CA PHE A 64 4.06 -11.46 1.78
C PHE A 64 3.54 -12.85 1.41
N LEU A 65 4.45 -13.80 1.31
CA LEU A 65 4.19 -15.21 1.14
C LEU A 65 5.08 -15.96 2.13
N ASP A 66 4.47 -16.72 3.04
CA ASP A 66 5.14 -17.45 4.13
C ASP A 66 6.43 -18.17 3.65
N SER A 67 6.34 -18.93 2.56
CA SER A 67 7.42 -19.73 1.98
C SER A 67 8.55 -18.92 1.33
N ARG A 68 8.39 -17.60 1.17
CA ARG A 68 9.38 -16.68 0.59
C ARG A 68 9.91 -15.67 1.61
N ASN A 69 9.07 -15.24 2.54
CA ASN A 69 9.36 -14.14 3.44
C ASN A 69 9.88 -14.59 4.81
N MET A 70 9.70 -15.86 5.18
CA MET A 70 10.16 -16.40 6.46
C MET A 70 11.52 -17.10 6.36
N LYS A 71 12.33 -16.98 7.42
CA LYS A 71 13.63 -17.61 7.57
C LYS A 71 13.58 -18.75 8.59
N PRO A 72 14.50 -19.74 8.50
CA PRO A 72 14.67 -20.72 9.57
C PRO A 72 14.90 -20.02 10.92
N GLY A 73 14.11 -20.37 11.93
CA GLY A 73 14.14 -19.75 13.26
C GLY A 73 13.05 -18.70 13.52
N ASP A 74 12.33 -18.25 12.48
CA ASP A 74 11.17 -17.39 12.67
C ASP A 74 10.01 -18.14 13.34
N LYS A 75 9.34 -17.48 14.28
CA LYS A 75 8.10 -17.99 14.88
C LYS A 75 6.96 -17.84 13.88
N LEU A 76 6.40 -18.98 13.46
CA LEU A 76 5.41 -19.07 12.39
C LEU A 76 4.21 -18.16 12.61
N PHE A 77 3.52 -18.35 13.73
CA PHE A 77 2.33 -17.58 14.06
C PHE A 77 2.63 -16.10 14.25
N ASP A 78 3.68 -15.74 15.02
CA ASP A 78 4.01 -14.33 15.28
C ASP A 78 4.23 -13.53 13.99
N GLN A 79 5.00 -14.07 13.04
CA GLN A 79 5.30 -13.36 11.78
C GLN A 79 4.07 -13.27 10.87
N ILE A 80 3.30 -14.35 10.74
CA ILE A 80 2.08 -14.38 9.92
C ILE A 80 1.03 -13.42 10.47
N ASP A 81 0.81 -13.45 11.78
CA ASP A 81 -0.11 -12.58 12.48
C ASP A 81 0.24 -11.09 12.28
N ILE A 82 1.52 -10.75 12.43
CA ILE A 82 2.02 -9.39 12.20
C ILE A 82 1.81 -8.99 10.73
N ALA A 83 2.12 -9.89 9.79
CA ALA A 83 1.96 -9.62 8.36
C ALA A 83 0.49 -9.40 7.99
N ILE A 84 -0.44 -10.22 8.49
CA ILE A 84 -1.88 -10.07 8.25
C ILE A 84 -2.39 -8.76 8.87
N ARG A 85 -2.03 -8.47 10.13
CA ARG A 85 -2.48 -7.23 10.79
C ARG A 85 -1.94 -5.98 10.11
N ASN A 86 -0.76 -6.04 9.51
CA ASN A 86 -0.15 -4.89 8.83
C ASN A 86 -0.49 -4.80 7.33
N CYS A 87 -0.97 -5.87 6.70
CA CYS A 87 -1.36 -5.81 5.29
C CYS A 87 -2.58 -4.90 5.06
N LYS A 88 -2.71 -4.42 3.82
CA LYS A 88 -3.88 -3.66 3.36
C LYS A 88 -4.91 -4.59 2.72
N VAL A 89 -4.42 -5.53 1.90
CA VAL A 89 -5.24 -6.46 1.13
C VAL A 89 -4.75 -7.89 1.40
N GLY A 90 -5.68 -8.79 1.72
CA GLY A 90 -5.45 -10.23 1.72
C GLY A 90 -5.88 -10.83 0.38
N VAL A 91 -5.08 -11.75 -0.16
CA VAL A 91 -5.43 -12.56 -1.33
C VAL A 91 -5.53 -14.00 -0.87
N ALA A 92 -6.74 -14.58 -0.92
CA ALA A 92 -6.99 -15.95 -0.51
C ALA A 92 -7.05 -16.84 -1.75
N VAL A 93 -6.02 -17.67 -1.94
CA VAL A 93 -5.92 -18.60 -3.09
C VAL A 93 -6.46 -19.95 -2.68
N PHE A 94 -7.73 -20.19 -2.99
CA PHE A 94 -8.42 -21.45 -2.73
C PHE A 94 -8.05 -22.48 -3.78
N SER A 95 -7.41 -23.56 -3.36
CA SER A 95 -7.07 -24.75 -4.14
C SER A 95 -7.84 -25.98 -3.63
N PRO A 96 -7.83 -27.12 -4.35
CA PRO A 96 -8.63 -28.30 -3.97
C PRO A 96 -8.44 -28.79 -2.52
N ARG A 97 -7.22 -28.68 -1.96
CA ARG A 97 -6.93 -29.11 -0.58
C ARG A 97 -6.73 -27.94 0.39
N TYR A 98 -7.20 -26.76 0.03
CA TYR A 98 -7.07 -25.57 0.87
C TYR A 98 -7.74 -25.77 2.23
N CYS A 99 -9.00 -26.21 2.24
CA CYS A 99 -9.79 -26.40 3.47
C CYS A 99 -9.33 -27.59 4.33
N GLU A 100 -8.37 -28.38 3.88
CA GLU A 100 -7.75 -29.45 4.67
C GLU A 100 -6.65 -28.92 5.60
N SER A 101 -6.18 -27.69 5.38
CA SER A 101 -5.14 -27.08 6.21
C SER A 101 -5.75 -26.17 7.27
N LYS A 102 -5.61 -26.57 8.54
CA LYS A 102 -5.95 -25.73 9.70
C LYS A 102 -5.25 -24.36 9.63
N PHE A 103 -4.00 -24.33 9.17
CA PHE A 103 -3.23 -23.09 9.04
C PHE A 103 -3.83 -22.13 7.99
N CYS A 104 -4.21 -22.66 6.82
CA CYS A 104 -4.82 -21.83 5.78
C CYS A 104 -6.14 -21.23 6.25
N LEU A 105 -6.98 -22.03 6.92
CA LEU A 105 -8.25 -21.59 7.51
C LEU A 105 -8.05 -20.57 8.64
N TYR A 106 -7.03 -20.76 9.48
CA TYR A 106 -6.65 -19.82 10.53
C TYR A 106 -6.24 -18.46 9.96
N GLU A 107 -5.38 -18.45 8.95
CA GLU A 107 -4.98 -17.22 8.26
C GLU A 107 -6.17 -16.50 7.65
N LEU A 108 -7.07 -17.22 6.95
CA LEU A 108 -8.27 -16.64 6.37
C LEU A 108 -9.17 -16.01 7.44
N ALA A 109 -9.42 -16.74 8.54
CA ALA A 109 -10.20 -16.21 9.65
C ALA A 109 -9.57 -14.96 10.24
N LEU A 110 -8.25 -14.95 10.44
CA LEU A 110 -7.54 -13.78 10.97
C LEU A 110 -7.61 -12.57 10.01
N ILE A 111 -7.53 -12.79 8.70
CA ILE A 111 -7.69 -11.74 7.69
C ILE A 111 -9.09 -11.11 7.79
N MET A 112 -10.14 -11.94 7.84
CA MET A 112 -11.54 -11.50 7.93
C MET A 112 -11.84 -10.79 9.25
N GLU A 113 -11.41 -11.35 10.38
CA GLU A 113 -11.56 -10.75 11.71
C GLU A 113 -10.84 -9.41 11.84
N SER A 114 -9.69 -9.28 11.17
CA SER A 114 -8.94 -8.03 11.06
C SER A 114 -9.58 -7.01 10.10
N LYS A 115 -10.77 -7.33 9.55
CA LYS A 115 -11.55 -6.52 8.61
C LYS A 115 -10.72 -6.06 7.40
N LYS A 116 -9.80 -6.92 6.96
CA LYS A 116 -8.97 -6.64 5.78
C LYS A 116 -9.81 -6.88 4.53
N ARG A 117 -9.50 -6.13 3.48
CA ARG A 117 -10.13 -6.40 2.18
C ARG A 117 -9.57 -7.69 1.61
N VAL A 118 -10.44 -8.62 1.23
CA VAL A 118 -10.05 -9.92 0.70
C VAL A 118 -10.38 -10.01 -0.78
N ILE A 119 -9.42 -10.50 -1.57
CA ILE A 119 -9.61 -10.87 -2.97
C ILE A 119 -9.53 -12.40 -3.05
N PRO A 120 -10.66 -13.11 -3.20
CA PRO A 120 -10.64 -14.55 -3.39
C PRO A 120 -10.20 -14.92 -4.80
N ILE A 121 -9.30 -15.89 -4.89
CA ILE A 121 -8.92 -16.57 -6.13
C ILE A 121 -9.32 -18.03 -5.99
N PHE A 122 -10.17 -18.51 -6.89
CA PHE A 122 -10.64 -19.89 -6.92
C PHE A 122 -9.88 -20.65 -8.00
N TRP A 123 -8.88 -21.43 -7.57
CA TRP A 123 -7.99 -22.23 -8.40
C TRP A 123 -8.50 -23.67 -8.50
N ASP A 124 -9.02 -24.07 -9.66
CA ASP A 124 -9.57 -25.42 -9.92
C ASP A 124 -10.65 -25.85 -8.91
N VAL A 125 -11.31 -24.88 -8.26
CA VAL A 125 -12.37 -25.10 -7.27
C VAL A 125 -13.50 -24.11 -7.46
N LYS A 126 -14.69 -24.51 -7.07
CA LYS A 126 -15.87 -23.64 -6.98
C LYS A 126 -16.09 -23.22 -5.52
N PRO A 127 -16.65 -22.02 -5.26
CA PRO A 127 -16.96 -21.58 -3.90
C PRO A 127 -17.80 -22.58 -3.10
N SER A 128 -18.75 -23.25 -3.77
CA SER A 128 -19.63 -24.26 -3.16
C SER A 128 -18.90 -25.53 -2.69
N GLN A 129 -17.68 -25.77 -3.17
CA GLN A 129 -16.86 -26.93 -2.76
C GLN A 129 -16.05 -26.64 -1.50
N LEU A 130 -15.99 -25.38 -1.05
CA LEU A 130 -15.22 -24.98 0.14
C LEU A 130 -16.02 -25.28 1.41
N LEU A 131 -15.51 -26.21 2.21
CA LEU A 131 -16.17 -26.70 3.43
C LEU A 131 -15.13 -26.90 4.53
N VAL A 132 -15.42 -26.41 5.74
CA VAL A 132 -14.67 -26.78 6.95
C VAL A 132 -15.11 -28.18 7.34
N LYS A 133 -14.16 -29.10 7.44
CA LYS A 133 -14.40 -30.43 7.99
C LYS A 133 -13.95 -30.47 9.45
N ASP A 134 -14.80 -31.03 10.30
CA ASP A 134 -14.39 -31.38 11.66
C ASP A 134 -13.62 -32.71 11.62
N ASN A 135 -12.31 -32.60 11.78
CA ASN A 135 -11.40 -33.75 11.82
C ASN A 135 -10.99 -34.07 13.28
N GLY A 136 -11.63 -33.47 14.28
CA GLY A 136 -11.32 -33.64 15.71
C GLY A 136 -10.09 -32.88 16.22
N THR A 137 -9.42 -32.10 15.35
CA THR A 137 -8.19 -31.35 15.68
C THR A 137 -8.41 -29.87 16.02
N CYS A 138 -9.66 -29.41 15.92
CA CYS A 138 -10.03 -28.02 16.11
C CYS A 138 -11.02 -27.90 17.28
N SER A 139 -10.92 -26.82 18.06
CA SER A 139 -11.95 -26.50 19.04
C SER A 139 -13.25 -26.09 18.34
N VAL A 140 -14.36 -26.11 19.08
CA VAL A 140 -15.65 -25.63 18.58
C VAL A 140 -15.55 -24.16 18.18
N GLU A 141 -14.82 -23.33 18.93
CA GLU A 141 -14.62 -21.92 18.57
C GLU A 141 -13.81 -21.76 17.27
N GLU A 142 -12.76 -22.58 17.07
CA GLU A 142 -11.97 -22.57 15.84
C GLU A 142 -12.83 -22.94 14.62
N LEU A 143 -13.61 -24.02 14.73
CA LEU A 143 -14.51 -24.45 13.65
C LEU A 143 -15.53 -23.38 13.29
N GLN A 144 -16.08 -22.69 14.30
CA GLN A 144 -17.01 -21.60 14.08
C GLN A 144 -16.35 -20.42 13.37
N ARG A 145 -15.16 -20.00 13.82
CA ARG A 145 -14.38 -18.93 13.17
C ARG A 145 -14.08 -19.26 11.71
N PHE A 146 -13.61 -20.47 11.44
CA PHE A 146 -13.30 -20.92 10.08
C PHE A 146 -14.54 -20.95 9.18
N SER A 147 -15.67 -21.43 9.73
CA SER A 147 -16.93 -21.51 8.98
C SER A 147 -17.46 -20.13 8.63
N LEU A 148 -17.42 -19.19 9.57
CA LEU A 148 -17.82 -17.79 9.32
C LEU A 148 -16.96 -17.15 8.23
N ALA A 149 -15.63 -17.28 8.33
CA ALA A 149 -14.72 -16.69 7.36
C ALA A 149 -14.88 -17.30 5.95
N LEU A 150 -15.09 -18.61 5.84
CA LEU A 150 -15.38 -19.26 4.56
C LEU A 150 -16.75 -18.89 4.02
N GLU A 151 -17.77 -18.72 4.85
CA GLU A 151 -19.08 -18.32 4.34
C GLU A 151 -19.05 -16.89 3.82
N GLU A 152 -18.40 -15.97 4.53
CA GLU A 152 -18.20 -14.59 4.07
C GLU A 152 -17.43 -14.53 2.74
N VAL A 153 -16.34 -15.28 2.60
CA VAL A 153 -15.50 -15.23 1.39
C VAL A 153 -16.20 -15.82 0.17
N LYS A 154 -17.10 -16.79 0.33
CA LYS A 154 -17.86 -17.39 -0.79
C LYS A 154 -18.75 -16.39 -1.50
N TYR A 155 -19.28 -15.40 -0.77
CA TYR A 155 -20.09 -14.32 -1.34
C TYR A 155 -19.28 -13.07 -1.68
N THR A 156 -17.96 -13.12 -1.55
CA THR A 156 -17.07 -12.07 -2.04
C THR A 156 -16.73 -12.32 -3.50
N VAL A 157 -16.87 -11.30 -4.34
CA VAL A 157 -16.54 -11.39 -5.77
C VAL A 157 -15.06 -11.71 -5.92
N GLY A 158 -14.76 -12.85 -6.56
CA GLY A 158 -13.40 -13.34 -6.76
C GLY A 158 -13.06 -13.59 -8.21
N LEU A 159 -11.84 -14.12 -8.41
CA LEU A 159 -11.34 -14.53 -9.71
C LEU A 159 -11.32 -16.06 -9.77
N ALA A 160 -12.06 -16.65 -10.71
CA ALA A 160 -11.96 -18.07 -11.00
C ALA A 160 -10.84 -18.33 -12.01
N PHE A 161 -10.13 -19.44 -11.83
CA PHE A 161 -9.14 -19.92 -12.78
C PHE A 161 -9.21 -21.44 -12.89
N ASP A 162 -9.19 -21.92 -14.13
CA ASP A 162 -9.11 -23.33 -14.50
C ASP A 162 -7.74 -23.56 -15.14
N SER A 163 -6.93 -24.41 -14.50
CA SER A 163 -5.55 -24.67 -14.93
C SER A 163 -5.43 -25.52 -16.18
N SER A 164 -6.49 -26.23 -16.56
CA SER A 164 -6.52 -27.07 -17.75
C SER A 164 -6.80 -26.29 -19.03
N THR A 165 -7.47 -25.14 -18.92
CA THR A 165 -7.92 -24.35 -20.08
C THR A 165 -7.56 -22.87 -20.02
N GLY A 166 -7.12 -22.36 -18.88
CA GLY A 166 -6.94 -20.94 -18.63
C GLY A 166 -5.67 -20.32 -19.23
N ASP A 167 -5.80 -19.07 -19.68
CA ASP A 167 -4.67 -18.23 -20.03
C ASP A 167 -4.04 -17.63 -18.76
N TRP A 168 -2.84 -18.10 -18.43
CA TRP A 168 -2.06 -17.65 -17.29
C TRP A 168 -1.68 -16.18 -17.34
N SER A 169 -1.30 -15.66 -18.51
CA SER A 169 -0.85 -14.29 -18.66
C SER A 169 -2.01 -13.33 -18.40
N GLU A 170 -3.16 -13.62 -19.03
CA GLU A 170 -4.36 -12.83 -18.83
C GLU A 170 -4.85 -12.92 -17.39
N PHE A 171 -4.80 -14.11 -16.78
CA PHE A 171 -5.16 -14.27 -15.38
C PHE A 171 -4.25 -13.45 -14.44
N LEU A 172 -2.93 -13.54 -14.60
CA LEU A 172 -1.98 -12.77 -13.77
C LEU A 172 -2.20 -11.26 -13.92
N ARG A 173 -2.49 -10.78 -15.13
CA ARG A 173 -2.83 -9.38 -15.39
C ARG A 173 -4.10 -8.98 -14.64
N ARG A 174 -5.17 -9.77 -14.74
CA ARG A 174 -6.45 -9.52 -14.05
C ARG A 174 -6.30 -9.53 -12.53
N ALA A 175 -5.58 -10.51 -11.99
CA ALA A 175 -5.31 -10.63 -10.55
C ALA A 175 -4.52 -9.42 -10.03
N SER A 176 -3.45 -9.05 -10.73
CA SER A 176 -2.59 -7.92 -10.35
C SER A 176 -3.34 -6.60 -10.46
N HIS A 177 -4.13 -6.40 -11.51
CA HIS A 177 -4.99 -5.23 -11.67
C HIS A 177 -6.01 -5.12 -10.54
N ALA A 178 -6.69 -6.23 -10.18
CA ALA A 178 -7.62 -6.23 -9.06
C ALA A 178 -6.94 -5.86 -7.74
N ILE A 179 -5.74 -6.38 -7.48
CA ILE A 179 -4.97 -6.05 -6.27
C ILE A 179 -4.59 -4.56 -6.26
N ILE A 180 -4.09 -4.03 -7.37
CA ILE A 180 -3.71 -2.61 -7.50
C ILE A 180 -4.93 -1.72 -7.25
N GLU A 181 -6.07 -1.98 -7.90
CA GLU A 181 -7.28 -1.18 -7.72
C GLU A 181 -7.76 -1.19 -6.26
N ASN A 182 -7.70 -2.34 -5.59
CA ASN A 182 -8.07 -2.42 -4.17
C ASN A 182 -7.10 -1.63 -3.28
N LEU A 183 -5.79 -1.66 -3.56
CA LEU A 183 -4.79 -0.86 -2.85
C LEU A 183 -5.02 0.64 -3.07
N LEU A 184 -5.25 1.06 -4.31
CA LEU A 184 -5.52 2.45 -4.68
C LEU A 184 -6.82 2.96 -4.05
N GLU A 185 -7.87 2.14 -4.00
CA GLU A 185 -9.13 2.50 -3.36
C GLU A 185 -8.97 2.70 -1.84
N LEU A 186 -8.21 1.81 -1.18
CA LEU A 186 -7.91 1.94 0.25
C LEU A 186 -7.07 3.19 0.54
N GLU A 187 -6.11 3.50 -0.32
CA GLU A 187 -5.35 4.74 -0.23
C GLU A 187 -6.27 5.94 -0.45
N ARG A 188 -7.08 5.96 -1.51
CA ARG A 188 -8.02 7.05 -1.78
C ARG A 188 -9.00 7.27 -0.62
N ARG A 189 -9.56 6.22 -0.03
CA ARG A 189 -10.45 6.32 1.14
C ARG A 189 -9.72 6.90 2.35
N ALA A 190 -8.50 6.45 2.61
CA ALA A 190 -7.68 7.06 3.65
C ALA A 190 -7.46 8.54 3.36
N TRP A 191 -7.17 8.90 2.10
CA TRP A 191 -6.92 10.27 1.67
C TRP A 191 -8.14 11.19 1.70
N LEU A 192 -9.34 10.69 1.37
CA LEU A 192 -10.57 11.48 1.44
C LEU A 192 -10.90 11.90 2.87
N VAL A 193 -10.80 10.97 3.81
CA VAL A 193 -10.98 11.26 5.25
C VAL A 193 -9.97 12.30 5.74
N ILE A 194 -8.76 12.29 5.16
CA ILE A 194 -7.69 13.22 5.50
C ILE A 194 -7.96 14.62 4.93
N LEU A 195 -8.34 14.74 3.65
CA LEU A 195 -8.58 16.03 3.00
C LEU A 195 -9.75 16.79 3.63
N GLU A 196 -10.78 16.08 4.10
CA GLU A 196 -11.88 16.71 4.86
C GLU A 196 -11.44 17.26 6.23
N SER A 197 -10.27 16.84 6.73
CA SER A 197 -9.79 17.19 8.07
C SER A 197 -8.67 18.24 8.08
N ILE A 198 -8.15 18.67 6.93
CA ILE A 198 -7.00 19.59 6.85
C ILE A 198 -7.45 20.92 6.21
N ASN A 199 -7.37 22.00 6.98
CA ASN A 199 -7.43 23.35 6.43
C ASN A 199 -6.08 23.71 5.77
N ALA A 200 -5.82 23.13 4.59
CA ALA A 200 -4.49 23.12 3.98
C ALA A 200 -3.99 24.53 3.63
N HIS A 201 -4.90 25.35 3.12
CA HIS A 201 -4.62 26.71 2.69
C HIS A 201 -5.74 27.63 3.18
N GLU A 202 -5.42 28.92 3.37
CA GLU A 202 -6.43 29.93 3.72
C GLU A 202 -7.28 30.35 2.50
N ASP A 203 -6.79 30.05 1.29
CA ASP A 203 -7.43 30.31 -0.01
C ASP A 203 -7.69 28.98 -0.77
N ASP A 204 -8.52 29.02 -1.81
CA ASP A 204 -9.06 27.85 -2.52
C ASP A 204 -7.96 26.89 -3.01
N VAL A 205 -8.10 25.60 -2.68
CA VAL A 205 -7.22 24.54 -3.17
C VAL A 205 -7.60 24.19 -4.61
N ASN A 206 -6.70 24.49 -5.55
CA ASN A 206 -6.94 24.27 -6.98
C ASN A 206 -6.55 22.86 -7.46
N ALA A 207 -5.56 22.25 -6.80
CA ALA A 207 -5.10 20.91 -7.11
C ALA A 207 -4.42 20.28 -5.89
N PHE A 208 -4.47 18.96 -5.81
CA PHE A 208 -3.71 18.19 -4.84
C PHE A 208 -3.16 16.92 -5.50
N PHE A 209 -2.03 16.44 -4.98
CA PHE A 209 -1.40 15.20 -5.41
C PHE A 209 -0.99 14.39 -4.17
N ALA A 210 -1.37 13.13 -4.14
CA ALA A 210 -0.88 12.19 -3.14
C ALA A 210 0.26 11.37 -3.76
N GLY A 211 1.47 11.53 -3.24
CA GLY A 211 2.65 10.77 -3.64
C GLY A 211 2.80 9.46 -2.85
N PHE A 212 3.81 8.68 -3.23
CA PHE A 212 4.25 7.53 -2.43
C PHE A 212 4.74 7.97 -1.04
N ASP A 213 4.77 7.06 -0.06
CA ASP A 213 5.26 7.30 1.32
C ASP A 213 4.50 8.34 2.16
N ALA A 214 3.20 8.51 1.89
CA ALA A 214 2.27 9.31 2.69
C ALA A 214 2.54 10.83 2.65
N PHE A 215 3.09 11.32 1.54
CA PHE A 215 3.18 12.75 1.23
C PHE A 215 1.96 13.24 0.44
N VAL A 216 1.48 14.44 0.75
CA VAL A 216 0.46 15.17 0.00
C VAL A 216 1.01 16.52 -0.38
N PHE A 217 0.79 16.91 -1.62
CA PHE A 217 1.11 18.23 -2.14
C PHE A 217 -0.21 18.94 -2.43
N THR A 218 -0.41 20.13 -1.88
CA THR A 218 -1.60 20.95 -2.16
C THR A 218 -1.17 22.28 -2.77
N SER A 219 -1.78 22.68 -3.88
CA SER A 219 -1.58 24.00 -4.47
C SER A 219 -2.82 24.87 -4.32
N SER A 220 -2.65 26.12 -3.90
CA SER A 220 -3.74 27.08 -3.68
C SER A 220 -3.75 28.25 -4.67
N ALA A 221 -4.88 28.95 -4.78
CA ALA A 221 -5.06 30.16 -5.57
C ALA A 221 -4.17 31.34 -5.11
N ASP A 222 -3.64 31.25 -3.89
CA ASP A 222 -2.63 32.16 -3.33
C ASP A 222 -1.23 32.00 -3.96
N GLY A 223 -1.03 30.99 -4.82
CA GLY A 223 0.24 30.70 -5.49
C GLY A 223 1.21 29.86 -4.67
N THR A 224 0.76 29.26 -3.56
CA THR A 224 1.61 28.44 -2.70
C THR A 224 1.39 26.95 -2.93
N ILE A 225 2.48 26.19 -2.81
CA ILE A 225 2.45 24.73 -2.74
C ILE A 225 2.92 24.32 -1.35
N LYS A 226 2.08 23.55 -0.65
CA LYS A 226 2.41 22.96 0.65
C LYS A 226 2.56 21.46 0.55
N VAL A 227 3.51 20.93 1.31
CA VAL A 227 3.78 19.51 1.41
C VAL A 227 3.43 19.04 2.80
N TRP A 228 2.59 18.03 2.87
CA TRP A 228 2.10 17.42 4.09
C TRP A 228 2.60 16.00 4.17
N ARG A 229 2.95 15.54 5.38
CA ARG A 229 3.31 14.15 5.63
C ARG A 229 2.42 13.56 6.71
N ARG A 230 1.93 12.34 6.49
CA ARG A 230 1.15 11.62 7.50
C ARG A 230 2.04 11.18 8.67
N GLU A 231 1.74 11.62 9.87
CA GLU A 231 2.25 11.01 11.10
C GLU A 231 1.22 10.02 11.65
N LEU A 232 1.63 8.76 11.83
CA LEU A 232 0.85 7.80 12.60
C LEU A 232 1.15 8.01 14.08
N GLN A 233 0.32 8.77 14.78
CA GLN A 233 0.34 8.80 16.23
C GLN A 233 -0.20 7.46 16.78
N ASN A 234 0.62 6.80 17.58
CA ASN A 234 0.13 5.75 18.47
C ASN A 234 -0.84 6.39 19.47
N GLN A 235 -2.10 5.98 19.39
CA GLN A 235 -3.23 6.35 20.25
C GLN A 235 -4.03 7.60 19.85
N ALA A 236 -5.32 7.34 19.68
CA ALA A 236 -6.46 8.20 19.35
C ALA A 236 -6.42 9.63 19.90
N LEU A 237 -6.31 10.61 18.99
CA LEU A 237 -7.10 11.85 18.97
C LEU A 237 -7.44 12.19 17.51
N PRO A 238 -8.69 12.54 17.17
CA PRO A 238 -9.05 12.95 15.82
C PRO A 238 -8.61 14.41 15.59
N GLY A 239 -7.70 14.65 14.64
CA GLY A 239 -7.44 16.01 14.13
C GLY A 239 -6.02 16.37 13.68
N SER A 240 -4.98 15.58 13.97
CA SER A 240 -3.59 16.00 13.67
C SER A 240 -2.73 14.89 13.09
N GLY A 241 -3.22 14.24 12.03
CA GLY A 241 -2.48 13.19 11.33
C GLY A 241 -1.44 13.69 10.33
N PHE A 242 -1.34 15.00 10.07
CA PHE A 242 -0.47 15.56 9.03
C PHE A 242 0.30 16.77 9.54
N VAL A 243 1.59 16.79 9.24
CA VAL A 243 2.49 17.92 9.54
C VAL A 243 2.92 18.54 8.21
N GLU A 244 2.86 19.87 8.11
CA GLU A 244 3.45 20.61 7.00
C GLU A 244 4.97 20.42 7.07
N THR A 245 5.54 19.73 6.09
CA THR A 245 6.98 19.43 6.02
C THR A 245 7.73 20.40 5.11
N GLY A 246 7.02 21.21 4.33
CA GLY A 246 7.63 22.19 3.45
C GLY A 246 6.60 23.07 2.73
N LYS A 247 7.02 24.28 2.37
CA LYS A 247 6.26 25.27 1.61
C LYS A 247 7.12 25.86 0.50
N CYS A 248 6.56 26.02 -0.69
CA CYS A 248 7.16 26.73 -1.81
C CYS A 248 6.21 27.85 -2.25
N ASP A 249 6.73 29.08 -2.33
CA ASP A 249 6.00 30.26 -2.80
C ASP A 249 6.46 30.54 -4.24
N ASP A 250 5.63 30.23 -5.23
CA ASP A 250 5.99 30.39 -6.64
C ASP A 250 4.89 31.22 -7.34
N SER A 251 5.19 32.49 -7.62
CA SER A 251 4.20 33.44 -8.15
C SER A 251 3.82 33.10 -9.60
N VAL A 252 2.83 32.22 -9.82
CA VAL A 252 2.40 31.82 -11.16
C VAL A 252 0.93 32.19 -11.44
N SER A 253 0.73 32.79 -12.62
CA SER A 253 -0.55 33.31 -13.13
C SER A 253 -1.66 32.25 -13.22
N ARG A 254 -2.88 32.64 -12.78
CA ARG A 254 -4.10 31.82 -12.63
C ARG A 254 -4.56 30.99 -13.84
N LYS A 255 -4.05 31.23 -15.05
CA LYS A 255 -4.51 30.55 -16.29
C LYS A 255 -3.68 29.34 -16.72
N GLN A 256 -2.56 29.03 -16.06
CA GLN A 256 -1.69 27.89 -16.41
C GLN A 256 -1.76 26.70 -15.43
N ILE A 257 -2.66 26.78 -14.44
CA ILE A 257 -2.63 26.00 -13.19
C ILE A 257 -2.72 24.49 -13.44
N VAL A 258 -3.67 23.94 -14.19
CA VAL A 258 -3.92 22.48 -14.09
C VAL A 258 -2.81 21.60 -14.68
N SER A 259 -2.27 21.93 -15.86
CA SER A 259 -1.22 21.12 -16.51
C SER A 259 0.19 21.41 -15.98
N ARG A 260 0.46 22.65 -15.55
CA ARG A 260 1.74 22.99 -14.91
C ARG A 260 1.79 22.60 -13.45
N CYS A 261 0.68 22.60 -12.69
CA CYS A 261 0.69 22.17 -11.29
C CYS A 261 1.12 20.71 -11.15
N ILE A 262 0.72 19.79 -12.04
CA ILE A 262 1.23 18.41 -11.97
C ILE A 262 2.74 18.38 -12.17
N MET A 263 3.27 19.05 -13.19
CA MET A 263 4.72 19.09 -13.46
C MET A 263 5.51 19.87 -12.39
N GLN A 264 4.93 20.91 -11.80
CA GLN A 264 5.52 21.70 -10.71
C GLN A 264 5.49 20.93 -9.39
N ILE A 265 4.41 20.20 -9.11
CA ILE A 265 4.35 19.27 -7.98
C ILE A 265 5.41 18.17 -8.16
N LEU A 266 5.55 17.58 -9.35
CA LEU A 266 6.58 16.58 -9.62
C LEU A 266 8.00 17.15 -9.49
N ARG A 267 8.25 18.38 -10.00
CA ARG A 267 9.53 19.07 -9.83
C ARG A 267 9.83 19.39 -8.36
N CYS A 268 8.88 19.97 -7.62
CA CYS A 268 9.03 20.24 -6.19
C CYS A 268 9.19 18.94 -5.39
N ALA A 269 8.47 17.88 -5.74
CA ALA A 269 8.66 16.56 -5.15
C ALA A 269 10.09 16.04 -5.41
N GLY A 270 10.64 16.21 -6.62
CA GLY A 270 12.02 15.87 -6.95
C GLY A 270 13.05 16.65 -6.13
N GLU A 271 12.86 17.96 -5.97
CA GLU A 271 13.73 18.84 -5.17
C GLU A 271 13.67 18.53 -3.67
N ILE A 272 12.48 18.24 -3.13
CA ILE A 272 12.26 17.94 -1.70
C ILE A 272 12.70 16.51 -1.34
N LEU A 273 12.51 15.55 -2.25
CA LEU A 273 12.86 14.14 -2.04
C LEU A 273 14.29 13.80 -2.48
N GLY A 274 15.03 14.75 -3.07
CA GLY A 274 16.38 14.53 -3.57
C GLY A 274 16.46 13.58 -4.76
N MET A 275 15.37 13.44 -5.52
CA MET A 275 15.33 12.65 -6.75
C MET A 275 15.87 13.53 -7.88
N GLN A 276 17.18 13.52 -8.10
CA GLN A 276 17.73 14.00 -9.37
C GLN A 276 17.28 13.02 -10.46
N GLU A 277 16.41 13.46 -11.36
CA GLU A 277 16.25 12.79 -12.65
C GLU A 277 17.58 12.95 -13.41
N GLU A 278 18.27 11.84 -13.67
CA GLU A 278 19.15 11.76 -14.83
C GLU A 278 18.24 11.81 -16.06
N VAL A 279 18.12 13.01 -16.62
CA VAL A 279 17.52 13.24 -17.93
C VAL A 279 18.60 12.98 -18.97
N GLU A 280 18.49 11.88 -19.70
CA GLU A 280 18.97 11.77 -21.08
C GLU A 280 17.78 11.87 -22.04
#